data_AF-A0A7K3LGF2-F1
#
_entry.id   AF-A0A7K3LGF2-F1
#
_cell.length_a   1.000
_cell.length_b   1.000
_cell.length_c   1.000
_cell.angle_alpha   90.00
_cell.angle_beta   90.00
_cell.angle_gamma   90.00
#
_symmetry.space_group_name_H-M   'P 1'
#
loop_
_entity.id
_entity.type
_entity.pdbx_description
1 polymer ?
#
loop_
_entity_poly.entity_id
_entity_poly.type
_entity_poly.pdbx_seq_one_letter_code
_entity_poly.pdbx_strand_id
1 'polypeptide(L)'
;ESLERWLAKITLAQVCYGHFYVEHNRGHHVRVATPEDPASARFGETFWEFLPRSTFGGIRSAWELEAARVRRTGKNPWDPRTWPGNDVINALAMSVLFWGVMIAVFGVALIPYVLINAVYGSSLLESVNYLEHYGLVRQKQGGEGSQGRYERCTPQHSWNSDHMVTNLFLYHLQRHSDHHANPTRRYQTLRSFSDSPNLPAGYGALIGVTYFPMVWRKLMDHRVLEHYNGDITRANIHPRVRSKVLTRYGAAV
;
A
#
# COMPACT_ATOMS: atom_id res chain seq x y z
N GLU A 1 -17.77 3.75 13.58
CA GLU A 1 -16.49 4.45 13.34
C GLU A 1 -15.41 4.17 14.41
N SER A 2 -15.60 4.53 15.69
CA SER A 2 -14.56 4.29 16.72
C SER A 2 -14.25 2.80 16.95
N LEU A 3 -15.29 1.96 17.01
CA LEU A 3 -15.17 0.50 17.16
C LEU A 3 -14.44 -0.14 15.97
N GLU A 4 -14.80 0.24 14.74
CA GLU A 4 -14.17 -0.30 13.51
C GLU A 4 -12.68 0.03 13.45
N ARG A 5 -12.31 1.27 13.79
CA ARG A 5 -10.90 1.70 13.87
C ARG A 5 -10.13 0.94 14.94
N TRP A 6 -10.77 0.62 16.06
CA TRP A 6 -10.15 -0.16 17.13
C TRP A 6 -9.96 -1.64 16.72
N LEU A 7 -10.97 -2.26 16.11
CA LEU A 7 -10.89 -3.62 15.57
C LEU A 7 -9.80 -3.74 14.49
N ALA A 8 -9.64 -2.73 13.63
CA ALA A 8 -8.56 -2.70 12.64
C ALA A 8 -7.16 -2.69 13.28
N LYS A 9 -6.97 -2.03 14.43
CA LYS A 9 -5.70 -2.08 15.15
C LYS A 9 -5.45 -3.46 15.77
N ILE A 10 -6.51 -4.17 16.20
CA ILE A 10 -6.38 -5.54 16.74
C ILE A 10 -5.99 -6.54 15.65
N THR A 11 -6.57 -6.44 14.46
CA THR A 11 -6.20 -7.33 13.35
C THR A 11 -4.75 -7.10 12.93
N LEU A 12 -4.31 -5.84 12.84
CA LEU A 12 -2.91 -5.49 12.56
C LEU A 12 -1.95 -5.86 13.70
N ALA A 13 -2.44 -5.94 14.94
CA ALA A 13 -1.60 -6.26 16.10
C ALA A 13 -0.98 -7.66 15.98
N GLN A 14 -1.72 -8.61 15.41
CA GLN A 14 -1.29 -10.01 15.24
C GLN A 14 -0.09 -10.14 14.32
N VAL A 15 0.03 -9.28 13.31
CA VAL A 15 1.13 -9.29 12.33
C VAL A 15 2.19 -8.22 12.62
N CYS A 16 2.13 -7.55 13.78
CA CYS A 16 3.05 -6.48 14.17
C CYS A 16 3.14 -5.32 13.16
N TYR A 17 2.06 -5.07 12.40
CA TYR A 17 2.02 -4.10 11.30
C TYR A 17 1.14 -2.88 11.59
N GLY A 18 1.04 -2.51 12.87
CA GLY A 18 0.13 -1.46 13.35
C GLY A 18 0.38 -0.06 12.78
N HIS A 19 1.60 0.25 12.33
CA HIS A 19 1.93 1.53 11.71
C HIS A 19 1.13 1.77 10.41
N PHE A 20 0.75 0.70 9.69
CA PHE A 20 -0.07 0.75 8.49
C PHE A 20 -1.39 1.48 8.72
N TYR A 21 -2.00 1.37 9.91
CA TYR A 21 -3.22 2.10 10.23
C TYR A 21 -3.04 3.62 10.08
N VAL A 22 -1.91 4.17 10.49
CA VAL A 22 -1.63 5.61 10.38
C VAL A 22 -1.22 5.94 8.95
N GLU A 23 -0.27 5.16 8.43
CA GLU A 23 0.31 5.35 7.10
C GLU A 23 -0.76 5.31 6.02
N HIS A 24 -1.58 4.27 6.00
CA HIS A 24 -2.59 4.06 4.97
C HIS A 24 -3.62 5.20 4.97
N ASN A 25 -4.16 5.51 6.16
CA ASN A 25 -5.25 6.48 6.33
C ASN A 25 -4.82 7.94 6.12
N ARG A 26 -3.60 8.31 6.54
CA ARG A 26 -3.15 9.72 6.56
C ARG A 26 -2.01 10.00 5.58
N GLY A 27 -1.40 8.96 5.02
CA GLY A 27 -0.25 9.02 4.11
C GLY A 27 -0.61 8.49 2.73
N HIS A 28 -0.75 7.17 2.60
CA HIS A 28 -0.97 6.50 1.33
C HIS A 28 -2.19 7.05 0.58
N HIS A 29 -3.38 7.18 1.17
CA HIS A 29 -4.52 7.77 0.44
C HIS A 29 -4.27 9.19 -0.12
N VAL A 30 -3.39 9.96 0.52
CA VAL A 30 -3.03 11.31 0.06
C VAL A 30 -2.03 11.25 -1.10
N ARG A 31 -1.07 10.32 -1.02
CA ARG A 31 0.07 10.20 -1.93
C ARG A 31 -0.03 9.05 -2.93
N VAL A 32 -1.09 8.25 -2.89
CA VAL A 32 -1.25 7.06 -3.74
C VAL A 32 -1.03 7.43 -5.20
N ALA A 33 -0.34 6.54 -5.92
CA ALA A 33 0.11 6.74 -7.28
C ALA A 33 0.96 8.02 -7.45
N THR A 34 1.84 8.31 -6.51
CA THR A 34 2.88 9.34 -6.66
C THR A 34 4.26 8.77 -6.32
N PRO A 35 5.36 9.34 -6.84
CA PRO A 35 6.72 8.89 -6.50
C PRO A 35 7.06 8.93 -5.01
N GLU A 36 6.39 9.79 -4.24
CA GLU A 36 6.58 9.98 -2.80
C GLU A 36 5.85 8.93 -1.94
N ASP A 37 4.97 8.12 -2.53
CA ASP A 37 4.27 7.06 -1.82
C ASP A 37 5.09 5.76 -1.77
N PRO A 38 5.46 5.27 -0.57
CA PRO A 38 6.21 4.03 -0.45
C PRO A 38 5.41 2.81 -0.93
N ALA A 39 4.08 2.84 -0.82
CA ALA A 39 3.20 1.73 -1.20
C ALA A 39 2.79 1.72 -2.69
N SER A 40 3.25 2.69 -3.49
CA SER A 40 3.03 2.70 -4.94
C SER A 40 4.13 1.92 -5.67
N ALA A 41 3.77 0.78 -6.26
CA ALA A 41 4.72 -0.07 -6.98
C ALA A 41 5.06 0.47 -8.37
N ARG A 42 6.31 0.30 -8.77
CA ARG A 42 6.84 0.88 -10.01
C ARG A 42 6.90 -0.17 -11.13
N PHE A 43 6.70 0.25 -12.38
CA PHE A 43 6.90 -0.57 -13.55
C PHE A 43 8.33 -1.11 -13.59
N GLY A 44 8.46 -2.45 -13.64
CA GLY A 44 9.74 -3.16 -13.64
C GLY A 44 10.43 -3.30 -12.29
N GLU A 45 9.82 -2.80 -11.21
CA GLU A 45 10.18 -3.15 -9.82
C GLU A 45 9.75 -4.59 -9.53
N THR A 46 10.58 -5.35 -8.84
CA THR A 46 10.19 -6.67 -8.35
C THR A 46 9.52 -6.55 -6.98
N PHE A 47 8.66 -7.50 -6.62
CA PHE A 47 8.05 -7.53 -5.28
C PHE A 47 9.11 -7.51 -4.16
N TRP A 48 10.27 -8.14 -4.39
CA TRP A 48 11.37 -8.19 -3.43
C TRP A 48 12.13 -6.87 -3.27
N GLU A 49 12.13 -6.01 -4.30
CA GLU A 49 12.63 -4.63 -4.19
C GLU A 49 11.59 -3.72 -3.53
N PHE A 50 10.31 -3.93 -3.88
CA PHE A 50 9.18 -3.18 -3.33
C PHE A 50 9.00 -3.41 -1.84
N LEU A 51 9.01 -4.67 -1.37
CA LEU A 51 8.67 -5.05 0.00
C LEU A 51 9.45 -4.26 1.06
N PRO A 52 10.80 -4.23 1.06
CA PRO A 52 11.54 -3.44 2.03
C PRO A 52 11.33 -1.93 1.85
N ARG A 53 11.21 -1.44 0.60
CA ARG A 53 10.97 -0.01 0.33
C ARG A 53 9.63 0.45 0.90
N SER A 54 8.58 -0.32 0.67
CA SER A 54 7.22 -0.05 1.15
C SER A 54 7.17 -0.16 2.68
N THR A 55 7.71 -1.24 3.24
CA THR A 55 7.69 -1.50 4.69
C THR A 55 8.42 -0.41 5.48
N PHE A 56 9.70 -0.17 5.19
CA PHE A 56 10.48 0.81 5.95
C PHE A 56 10.04 2.26 5.64
N GLY A 57 9.65 2.52 4.39
CA GLY A 57 9.08 3.81 4.00
C GLY A 57 7.77 4.10 4.74
N GLY A 58 6.92 3.09 4.89
CA GLY A 58 5.63 3.18 5.58
C GLY A 58 5.79 3.39 7.08
N ILE A 59 6.70 2.65 7.72
CA ILE A 59 7.06 2.87 9.13
C ILE A 59 7.51 4.31 9.34
N ARG A 60 8.47 4.78 8.54
CA ARG A 60 9.00 6.16 8.63
C ARG A 60 7.89 7.20 8.43
N SER A 61 7.08 7.04 7.37
CA SER A 61 5.94 7.89 7.04
C SER A 61 4.95 7.98 8.21
N ALA A 62 4.60 6.86 8.83
CA ALA A 62 3.68 6.83 9.97
C ALA A 62 4.20 7.64 11.17
N TRP A 63 5.49 7.49 11.51
CA TRP A 63 6.12 8.27 12.58
C TRP A 63 6.19 9.76 12.26
N GLU A 64 6.53 10.12 11.03
CA GLU A 64 6.56 11.53 10.57
C GLU A 64 5.17 12.17 10.64
N LEU A 65 4.13 11.45 10.20
CA LEU A 65 2.73 11.89 10.23
C LEU A 65 2.23 12.12 11.66
N GLU A 66 2.50 11.17 12.57
CA GLU A 66 2.12 11.32 13.98
C GLU A 66 2.90 12.45 14.65
N ALA A 67 4.20 12.55 14.38
CA ALA A 67 5.00 13.63 14.93
C ALA A 67 4.51 15.00 14.46
N ALA A 68 4.11 15.11 13.18
CA ALA A 68 3.51 16.33 12.64
C ALA A 68 2.13 16.64 13.23
N ARG A 69 1.32 15.61 13.53
CA ARG A 69 0.02 15.79 14.22
C ARG A 69 0.21 16.32 15.64
N VAL A 70 1.15 15.76 16.41
CA VAL A 70 1.44 16.23 17.78
C VAL A 70 1.98 17.66 17.77
N ARG A 71 2.90 17.98 16.86
CA ARG A 71 3.43 19.35 16.70
C ARG A 71 2.34 20.39 16.41
N ARG A 72 1.32 20.04 15.61
CA ARG A 72 0.16 20.91 15.34
C ARG A 72 -0.66 21.25 16.58
N THR A 73 -0.53 20.48 17.66
CA THR A 73 -1.17 20.77 18.96
C THR A 73 -0.28 21.58 19.91
N GLY A 74 0.87 22.07 19.45
CA GLY A 74 1.84 22.79 20.27
C GLY A 74 2.65 21.91 21.23
N LYS A 75 2.60 20.58 21.08
CA LYS A 75 3.26 19.61 21.95
C LYS A 75 4.49 19.00 21.28
N ASN A 76 5.42 18.49 22.09
CA ASN A 76 6.60 17.78 21.61
C ASN A 76 6.26 16.28 21.37
N PRO A 77 6.40 15.74 20.14
CA PRO A 77 6.13 14.32 19.85
C PRO A 77 7.05 13.34 20.58
N TRP A 78 8.18 13.81 21.10
CA TRP A 78 9.15 13.00 21.82
C TRP A 78 8.97 13.08 23.34
N ASP A 79 8.01 13.86 23.84
CA ASP A 79 7.62 13.87 25.26
C ASP A 79 6.73 12.64 25.54
N PRO A 80 7.11 11.75 26.49
CA PRO A 80 6.31 10.58 26.88
C PRO A 80 4.85 10.89 27.25
N ARG A 81 4.56 12.11 27.72
CA ARG A 81 3.18 12.54 28.03
C ARG A 81 2.27 12.60 26.79
N THR A 82 2.85 12.63 25.59
CA THR A 82 2.10 12.63 24.33
C THR A 82 1.85 11.24 23.77
N TRP A 83 2.55 10.21 24.30
CA TRP A 83 2.50 8.84 23.78
C TRP A 83 1.13 8.17 23.90
N PRO A 84 0.33 8.36 24.98
CA PRO A 84 -1.02 7.80 25.04
C PRO A 84 -1.92 8.28 23.90
N GLY A 85 -1.65 9.46 23.34
CA GLY A 85 -2.37 10.00 22.20
C GLY A 85 -1.81 9.59 20.85
N ASN A 86 -0.67 8.91 20.76
CA ASN A 86 0.03 8.58 19.51
C ASN A 86 -0.44 7.23 18.95
N ASP A 87 -1.00 7.25 17.74
CA ASP A 87 -1.60 6.05 17.14
C ASP A 87 -0.58 4.96 16.80
N VAL A 88 0.66 5.33 16.44
CA VAL A 88 1.73 4.36 16.15
C VAL A 88 2.19 3.66 17.43
N ILE A 89 2.40 4.43 18.51
CA ILE A 89 2.81 3.86 19.81
C ILE A 89 1.72 2.96 20.37
N ASN A 90 0.47 3.39 20.33
CA ASN A 90 -0.66 2.58 20.76
C ASN A 90 -0.76 1.26 19.97
N ALA A 91 -0.56 1.31 18.65
CA ALA A 91 -0.61 0.11 17.82
C ALA A 91 0.55 -0.86 18.11
N LEU A 92 1.77 -0.35 18.33
CA LEU A 92 2.90 -1.18 18.78
C LEU A 92 2.64 -1.79 20.17
N ALA A 93 2.13 -0.99 21.11
CA ALA A 93 1.80 -1.46 22.45
C ALA A 93 0.74 -2.57 22.41
N MET A 94 -0.24 -2.48 21.52
CA MET A 94 -1.23 -3.54 21.30
C MET A 94 -0.58 -4.84 20.79
N SER A 95 0.35 -4.77 19.83
CA SER A 95 1.11 -5.95 19.38
C SER A 95 1.95 -6.57 20.50
N VAL A 96 2.67 -5.75 21.27
CA VAL A 96 3.50 -6.21 22.38
C VAL A 96 2.65 -6.85 23.47
N LEU A 97 1.50 -6.26 23.81
CA LEU A 97 0.59 -6.82 24.80
C LEU A 97 0.00 -8.14 24.30
N PHE A 98 -0.50 -8.19 23.06
CA PHE A 98 -1.08 -9.40 22.47
C PHE A 98 -0.08 -10.55 22.49
N TRP A 99 1.10 -10.36 21.91
CA TRP A 99 2.10 -11.42 21.86
C TRP A 99 2.76 -11.68 23.21
N GLY A 100 2.89 -10.68 24.08
CA GLY A 100 3.36 -10.86 25.45
C GLY A 100 2.45 -11.77 26.26
N VAL A 101 1.13 -11.61 26.15
CA VAL A 101 0.15 -12.52 26.76
C VAL A 101 0.24 -13.92 26.16
N MET A 102 0.31 -14.04 24.83
CA MET A 102 0.43 -15.36 24.18
C MET A 102 1.70 -16.10 24.58
N ILE A 103 2.85 -15.42 24.63
CA ILE A 103 4.13 -16.00 25.07
C ILE A 103 4.09 -16.35 26.56
N ALA A 104 3.45 -15.54 27.41
CA ALA A 104 3.30 -15.85 28.83
C ALA A 104 2.45 -17.11 29.08
N VAL A 105 1.42 -17.33 28.26
CA VAL A 105 0.50 -18.48 28.38
C VAL A 105 1.06 -19.74 27.72
N PHE A 106 1.63 -19.62 26.53
CA PHE A 106 2.05 -20.77 25.69
C PHE A 106 3.58 -21.02 25.69
N GLY A 107 4.35 -20.14 26.32
CA GLY A 107 5.79 -20.25 26.46
C GLY A 107 6.60 -19.59 25.33
N VAL A 108 7.90 -19.42 25.58
CA VAL A 108 8.86 -18.76 24.67
C VAL A 108 9.07 -19.50 23.35
N ALA A 109 8.69 -20.78 23.27
CA ALA A 109 8.71 -21.56 22.03
C ALA A 109 7.82 -20.96 20.92
N LEU A 110 6.90 -20.05 21.27
CA LEU A 110 6.06 -19.33 20.31
C LEU A 110 6.82 -18.25 19.53
N ILE A 111 7.96 -17.75 20.01
CA ILE A 111 8.69 -16.62 19.42
C ILE A 111 9.01 -16.83 17.92
N PRO A 112 9.54 -17.98 17.46
CA PRO A 112 9.76 -18.20 16.04
C PRO A 112 8.48 -18.10 15.20
N TYR A 113 7.35 -18.59 15.71
CA TYR A 113 6.06 -18.49 15.05
C TYR A 113 5.59 -17.04 14.95
N VAL A 114 5.79 -16.23 16.00
CA VAL A 114 5.50 -14.79 15.98
C VAL A 114 6.27 -14.09 14.85
N LEU A 115 7.57 -14.39 14.73
CA LEU A 115 8.41 -13.77 13.71
C LEU A 115 7.97 -14.16 12.30
N ILE A 116 7.72 -15.45 12.06
CA ILE A 116 7.22 -15.93 10.77
C ILE A 116 5.88 -15.29 10.44
N ASN A 117 4.94 -15.26 11.39
CA ASN A 117 3.62 -14.66 11.20
C ASN A 117 3.70 -13.15 10.91
N ALA A 118 4.54 -12.41 11.63
CA ALA A 118 4.73 -10.99 11.41
C ALA A 118 5.30 -10.71 10.02
N VAL A 119 6.35 -11.43 9.61
CA VAL A 119 6.98 -11.25 8.29
C VAL A 119 6.04 -11.65 7.16
N TYR A 120 5.45 -12.84 7.23
CA TYR A 120 4.59 -13.36 6.18
C TYR A 120 3.25 -12.61 6.11
N GLY A 121 2.64 -12.30 7.25
CA GLY A 121 1.41 -11.52 7.31
C GLY A 121 1.59 -10.11 6.75
N SER A 122 2.71 -9.46 7.07
CA SER A 122 3.05 -8.14 6.50
C SER A 122 3.34 -8.24 5.00
N SER A 123 4.04 -9.28 4.53
CA SER A 123 4.33 -9.45 3.11
C SER A 123 3.06 -9.73 2.28
N LEU A 124 2.07 -10.42 2.85
CA LEU A 124 0.76 -10.59 2.20
C LEU A 124 0.05 -9.25 2.00
N LEU A 125 0.06 -8.37 3.01
CA LEU A 125 -0.54 -7.04 2.90
C LEU A 125 0.20 -6.19 1.84
N GLU A 126 1.53 -6.21 1.86
CA GLU A 126 2.32 -5.49 0.87
C GLU A 126 2.20 -6.07 -0.54
N SER A 127 1.90 -7.37 -0.69
CA SER A 127 1.63 -7.96 -2.00
C SER A 127 0.38 -7.37 -2.63
N VAL A 128 -0.63 -7.03 -1.80
CA VAL A 128 -1.85 -6.34 -2.24
C VAL A 128 -1.53 -4.91 -2.69
N ASN A 129 -0.81 -4.12 -1.88
CA ASN A 129 -0.35 -2.78 -2.29
C ASN A 129 0.44 -2.83 -3.61
N TYR A 130 1.37 -3.80 -3.72
CA TYR A 130 2.22 -3.95 -4.88
C TYR A 130 1.39 -4.19 -6.15
N LEU A 131 0.46 -5.14 -6.09
CA LEU A 131 -0.30 -5.55 -7.27
C LEU A 131 -1.37 -4.52 -7.64
N GLU A 132 -1.91 -3.78 -6.68
CA GLU A 132 -2.91 -2.72 -6.87
C GLU A 132 -2.33 -1.44 -7.47
N HIS A 133 -1.07 -1.13 -7.21
CA HIS A 133 -0.45 0.12 -7.66
C HIS A 133 0.63 -0.07 -8.74
N TYR A 134 0.83 -1.30 -9.22
CA TYR A 134 1.91 -1.62 -10.15
C TYR A 134 1.89 -0.76 -11.42
N GLY A 135 2.90 0.11 -11.54
CA GLY A 135 3.16 0.93 -12.73
C GLY A 135 2.27 2.16 -12.90
N LEU A 136 1.31 2.39 -12.00
CA LEU A 136 0.36 3.50 -12.08
C LEU A 136 0.89 4.76 -11.39
N VAL A 137 0.65 5.94 -11.98
CA VAL A 137 1.09 7.23 -11.43
C VAL A 137 0.20 8.38 -11.89
N ARG A 138 -0.09 9.28 -10.95
CA ARG A 138 -0.75 10.57 -11.15
C ARG A 138 0.18 11.53 -11.85
N GLN A 139 -0.34 12.21 -12.85
CA GLN A 139 0.39 13.22 -13.60
C GLN A 139 0.42 14.55 -12.82
N LYS A 140 1.49 15.34 -13.02
CA LYS A 140 1.57 16.70 -12.48
C LYS A 140 0.83 17.67 -13.40
N GLN A 141 0.01 18.55 -12.81
CA GLN A 141 -0.64 19.63 -13.53
C GLN A 141 0.42 20.62 -14.01
N GLY A 142 0.66 20.68 -15.33
CA GLY A 142 1.62 21.60 -15.95
C GLY A 142 2.80 20.96 -16.71
N GLY A 143 2.83 19.63 -16.88
CA GLY A 143 3.87 18.93 -17.66
C GLY A 143 5.12 18.54 -16.84
N GLU A 144 5.99 17.71 -17.43
CA GLU A 144 7.25 17.25 -16.83
C GLU A 144 8.15 18.44 -16.45
N GLY A 145 8.62 18.47 -15.19
CA GLY A 145 9.51 19.52 -14.68
C GLY A 145 8.83 20.69 -13.99
N SER A 146 7.51 20.82 -14.05
CA SER A 146 6.79 21.82 -13.24
C SER A 146 6.68 21.38 -11.77
N GLN A 147 6.85 22.31 -10.81
CA GLN A 147 6.46 22.10 -9.41
C GLN A 147 4.92 22.15 -9.26
N GLY A 148 4.20 21.57 -10.22
CA GLY A 148 2.76 21.51 -10.26
C GLY A 148 2.19 20.51 -9.26
N ARG A 149 0.93 20.74 -8.86
CA ARG A 149 0.17 19.82 -8.02
C ARG A 149 -0.12 18.54 -8.80
N TYR A 150 -0.04 17.37 -8.15
CA TYR A 150 -0.56 16.13 -8.74
C TYR A 150 -2.05 16.26 -9.02
N GLU A 151 -2.50 15.66 -10.13
CA GLU A 151 -3.93 15.52 -10.42
C GLU A 151 -4.65 14.77 -9.29
N ARG A 152 -5.98 14.90 -9.19
CA ARG A 152 -6.73 14.20 -8.14
C ARG A 152 -6.62 12.68 -8.33
N CYS A 153 -6.55 11.92 -7.24
CA CYS A 153 -6.66 10.46 -7.33
C CYS A 153 -8.04 10.09 -7.90
N THR A 154 -8.03 9.20 -8.89
CA THR A 154 -9.19 8.70 -9.61
C THR A 154 -9.08 7.18 -9.75
N PRO A 155 -10.17 6.47 -10.13
CA PRO A 155 -10.16 5.02 -10.25
C PRO A 155 -9.17 4.45 -11.28
N GLN A 156 -8.55 5.28 -12.13
CA GLN A 156 -7.48 4.91 -13.05
C GLN A 156 -6.12 4.67 -12.36
N HIS A 157 -5.94 5.19 -11.14
CA HIS A 157 -4.66 5.19 -10.43
C HIS A 157 -4.41 3.95 -9.57
N SER A 158 -5.24 2.93 -9.73
CA SER A 158 -5.13 1.64 -9.06
C SER A 158 -5.80 0.56 -9.90
N TRP A 159 -5.27 -0.65 -9.83
CA TRP A 159 -5.89 -1.83 -10.41
C TRP A 159 -7.07 -2.31 -9.56
N ASN A 160 -8.19 -2.60 -10.21
CA ASN A 160 -9.39 -3.19 -9.61
C ASN A 160 -9.40 -4.71 -9.82
N SER A 161 -10.18 -5.46 -9.04
CA SER A 161 -10.51 -6.85 -9.36
C SER A 161 -12.02 -7.05 -9.23
N ASP A 162 -12.70 -7.59 -10.23
CA ASP A 162 -14.16 -7.74 -10.21
C ASP A 162 -14.59 -9.21 -9.99
N HIS A 163 -13.74 -10.03 -9.36
CA HIS A 163 -13.98 -11.47 -9.20
C HIS A 163 -14.80 -11.82 -7.93
N MET A 164 -16.09 -12.12 -8.16
CA MET A 164 -17.13 -12.42 -7.17
C MET A 164 -16.75 -13.42 -6.04
N VAL A 165 -15.96 -14.47 -6.32
CA VAL A 165 -15.60 -15.49 -5.31
C VAL A 165 -14.58 -14.98 -4.30
N THR A 166 -13.63 -14.15 -4.73
CA THR A 166 -12.64 -13.53 -3.81
C THR A 166 -13.22 -12.29 -3.11
N ASN A 167 -14.26 -11.66 -3.66
CA ASN A 167 -15.05 -10.62 -2.97
C ASN A 167 -15.69 -11.12 -1.67
N LEU A 168 -16.11 -12.39 -1.61
CA LEU A 168 -16.73 -12.96 -0.40
C LEU A 168 -15.71 -13.22 0.73
N PHE A 169 -14.48 -13.64 0.39
CA PHE A 169 -13.44 -13.99 1.37
C PHE A 169 -12.55 -12.82 1.79
N LEU A 170 -12.28 -11.88 0.88
CA LEU A 170 -11.51 -10.66 1.16
C LEU A 170 -12.43 -9.47 1.41
N TYR A 171 -13.68 -9.75 1.78
CA TYR A 171 -14.70 -8.77 2.12
C TYR A 171 -15.08 -7.74 1.03
N HIS A 172 -14.62 -7.76 -0.23
CA HIS A 172 -14.68 -6.65 -1.23
C HIS A 172 -13.46 -5.73 -1.31
N LEU A 173 -12.28 -6.20 -0.88
CA LEU A 173 -11.00 -5.47 -1.05
C LEU A 173 -10.76 -5.08 -2.52
N GLN A 174 -11.47 -5.74 -3.43
CA GLN A 174 -11.29 -5.67 -4.87
C GLN A 174 -11.83 -4.41 -5.54
N ARG A 175 -12.63 -3.61 -4.82
CA ARG A 175 -13.09 -2.28 -5.28
C ARG A 175 -12.12 -1.16 -4.86
N HIS A 176 -10.83 -1.49 -4.87
CA HIS A 176 -9.74 -0.63 -4.40
C HIS A 176 -9.72 0.71 -5.10
N SER A 177 -10.11 0.74 -6.37
CA SER A 177 -10.12 1.96 -7.18
C SER A 177 -11.10 3.01 -6.70
N ASP A 178 -12.29 2.60 -6.27
CA ASP A 178 -13.25 3.52 -5.65
C ASP A 178 -12.83 3.88 -4.22
N HIS A 179 -12.20 2.96 -3.49
CA HIS A 179 -11.70 3.23 -2.14
C HIS A 179 -10.63 4.33 -2.15
N HIS A 180 -9.68 4.28 -3.08
CA HIS A 180 -8.67 5.34 -3.22
C HIS A 180 -9.21 6.64 -3.78
N ALA A 181 -10.19 6.58 -4.71
CA ALA A 181 -10.83 7.78 -5.23
C ALA A 181 -11.76 8.46 -4.20
N ASN A 182 -12.38 7.68 -3.32
CA ASN A 182 -13.39 8.10 -2.35
C ASN A 182 -13.17 7.43 -0.96
N PRO A 183 -12.09 7.75 -0.23
CA PRO A 183 -11.70 7.04 0.99
C PRO A 183 -12.70 7.17 2.15
N THR A 184 -13.59 8.17 2.10
CA THR A 184 -14.67 8.36 3.10
C THR A 184 -15.90 7.50 2.83
N ARG A 185 -15.98 6.84 1.67
CA ARG A 185 -17.11 5.96 1.33
C ARG A 185 -17.02 4.68 2.15
N ARG A 186 -18.16 4.26 2.70
CA ARG A 186 -18.22 2.99 3.44
C ARG A 186 -17.96 1.83 2.51
N TYR A 187 -17.21 0.87 3.02
CA TYR A 187 -16.71 -0.26 2.27
C TYR A 187 -17.81 -1.09 1.57
N GLN A 188 -18.97 -1.25 2.20
CA GLN A 188 -20.14 -1.96 1.63
C GLN A 188 -20.74 -1.26 0.40
N THR A 189 -20.40 0.02 0.18
CA THR A 189 -20.97 0.86 -0.89
C THR A 189 -19.98 1.18 -2.00
N LEU A 190 -18.76 0.62 -1.94
CA LEU A 190 -17.76 0.79 -2.97
C LEU A 190 -18.31 0.33 -4.33
N ARG A 191 -17.90 0.96 -5.43
CA ARG A 191 -18.38 0.68 -6.79
C ARG A 191 -17.23 0.23 -7.69
N SER A 192 -17.57 -0.49 -8.76
CA SER A 192 -16.64 -0.74 -9.87
C SER A 192 -16.92 0.28 -10.97
N PHE A 193 -15.87 0.80 -11.61
CA PHE A 193 -15.97 1.76 -12.70
C PHE A 193 -15.41 1.13 -13.98
N SER A 194 -16.06 1.35 -15.12
CA SER A 194 -15.60 0.88 -16.44
C SER A 194 -14.19 1.35 -16.77
N ASP A 195 -13.83 2.52 -16.25
CA ASP A 195 -12.58 3.19 -16.58
C ASP A 195 -11.42 2.77 -15.67
N SER A 196 -11.69 1.92 -14.67
CA SER A 196 -10.64 1.36 -13.82
C SER A 196 -9.87 0.26 -14.55
N PRO A 197 -8.54 0.28 -14.53
CA PRO A 197 -7.77 -0.85 -15.03
C PRO A 197 -8.05 -2.07 -14.16
N ASN A 198 -8.23 -3.24 -14.77
CA ASN A 198 -8.63 -4.46 -14.08
C ASN A 198 -7.52 -5.50 -14.06
N LEU A 199 -7.36 -6.16 -12.93
CA LEU A 199 -6.48 -7.30 -12.75
C LEU A 199 -7.03 -8.51 -13.52
N PRO A 200 -6.16 -9.36 -14.08
CA PRO A 200 -6.57 -10.51 -14.88
C PRO A 200 -7.10 -11.70 -14.07
N ALA A 201 -7.02 -11.65 -12.74
CA ALA A 201 -7.49 -12.68 -11.83
C ALA A 201 -7.79 -12.07 -10.44
N GLY A 202 -8.38 -12.89 -9.55
CA GLY A 202 -8.61 -12.50 -8.15
C GLY A 202 -7.31 -12.44 -7.34
N TYR A 203 -7.31 -11.64 -6.27
CA TYR A 203 -6.14 -11.44 -5.39
C TYR A 203 -5.48 -12.73 -4.90
N GLY A 204 -6.27 -13.74 -4.52
CA GLY A 204 -5.71 -14.99 -4.00
C GLY A 204 -4.73 -15.66 -4.97
N ALA A 205 -5.04 -15.64 -6.28
CA ALA A 205 -4.13 -16.14 -7.30
C ALA A 205 -2.94 -15.19 -7.51
N LEU A 206 -3.21 -13.88 -7.58
CA LEU A 206 -2.20 -12.89 -7.94
C LEU A 206 -1.17 -12.63 -6.84
N ILE A 207 -1.53 -12.72 -5.56
CA ILE A 207 -0.59 -12.63 -4.44
C ILE A 207 0.49 -13.70 -4.56
N GLY A 208 0.14 -14.92 -4.98
CA GLY A 208 1.15 -15.96 -5.25
C GLY A 208 2.08 -15.57 -6.40
N VAL A 209 1.52 -14.95 -7.45
CA VAL A 209 2.26 -14.56 -8.65
C VAL A 209 3.23 -13.39 -8.40
N THR A 210 2.92 -12.44 -7.51
CA THR A 210 3.82 -11.30 -7.20
C THR A 210 5.20 -11.77 -6.70
N TYR A 211 5.25 -12.89 -5.96
CA TYR A 211 6.49 -13.49 -5.48
C TYR A 211 7.41 -14.02 -6.59
N PHE A 212 6.90 -14.19 -7.82
CA PHE A 212 7.65 -14.67 -8.99
C PHE A 212 7.79 -13.56 -10.05
N PRO A 213 8.83 -12.71 -9.99
CA PRO A 213 8.91 -11.49 -10.81
C PRO A 213 8.82 -11.70 -12.32
N MET A 214 9.31 -12.84 -12.82
CA MET A 214 9.25 -13.15 -14.25
C MET A 214 7.82 -13.42 -14.72
N VAL A 215 7.03 -14.12 -13.91
CA VAL A 215 5.63 -14.43 -14.20
C VAL A 215 4.79 -13.16 -14.06
N TRP A 216 4.99 -12.41 -12.97
CA TRP A 216 4.32 -11.14 -12.73
C TRP A 216 4.52 -10.15 -13.88
N ARG A 217 5.77 -9.92 -14.31
CA ARG A 217 6.06 -8.98 -15.40
C ARG A 217 5.46 -9.42 -16.73
N LYS A 218 5.49 -10.72 -17.05
CA LYS A 218 4.83 -11.26 -18.25
C LYS A 218 3.33 -10.99 -18.22
N LEU A 219 2.72 -11.08 -17.04
CA LEU A 219 1.29 -10.88 -16.83
C LEU A 219 0.86 -9.41 -16.84
N MET A 220 1.68 -8.50 -16.31
CA MET A 220 1.26 -7.13 -16.00
C MET A 220 1.90 -6.03 -16.85
N ASP A 221 3.13 -6.21 -17.35
CA ASP A 221 3.84 -5.11 -18.05
C ASP A 221 3.07 -4.63 -19.30
N HIS A 222 2.50 -5.57 -20.06
CA HIS A 222 1.70 -5.22 -21.24
C HIS A 222 0.38 -4.52 -20.88
N ARG A 223 -0.18 -4.81 -19.70
CA ARG A 223 -1.43 -4.18 -19.22
C ARG A 223 -1.20 -2.75 -18.80
N VAL A 224 -0.07 -2.47 -18.15
CA VAL A 224 0.33 -1.09 -17.82
C VAL A 224 0.49 -0.28 -19.11
N LEU A 225 1.11 -0.85 -20.15
CA LEU A 225 1.24 -0.19 -21.45
C LEU A 225 -0.11 0.08 -22.11
N GLU A 226 -0.98 -0.92 -22.14
CA GLU A 226 -2.35 -0.79 -22.68
C GLU A 226 -3.13 0.31 -21.96
N HIS A 227 -3.03 0.38 -20.63
CA HIS A 227 -3.67 1.42 -19.82
C HIS A 227 -3.24 2.84 -20.24
N TYR A 228 -1.98 3.03 -20.64
CA TYR A 228 -1.47 4.31 -21.14
C TYR A 228 -1.48 4.43 -22.67
N ASN A 229 -2.26 3.61 -23.39
CA ASN A 229 -2.34 3.61 -24.84
C ASN A 229 -0.96 3.45 -25.54
N GLY A 230 -0.07 2.68 -24.93
CA GLY A 230 1.29 2.43 -25.42
C GLY A 230 2.34 3.48 -25.01
N ASP A 231 1.93 4.59 -24.38
CA ASP A 231 2.86 5.62 -23.92
C ASP A 231 3.50 5.24 -22.57
N ILE A 232 4.67 4.62 -22.64
CA ILE A 232 5.41 4.19 -21.44
C ILE A 232 5.90 5.36 -20.59
N THR A 233 6.02 6.57 -21.13
CA THR A 233 6.54 7.74 -20.40
C THR A 233 5.62 8.15 -19.25
N ARG A 234 4.33 7.82 -19.38
CA ARG A 234 3.29 8.09 -18.39
C ARG A 234 3.29 7.10 -17.23
N ALA A 235 4.02 5.99 -17.32
CA ALA A 235 4.08 4.97 -16.28
C ALA A 235 5.08 5.31 -15.17
N ASN A 236 4.85 4.76 -13.99
CA ASN A 236 5.77 4.90 -12.85
C ASN A 236 7.00 4.00 -13.02
N ILE A 237 7.96 4.34 -13.86
CA ILE A 237 9.08 3.43 -14.16
C ILE A 237 10.11 3.38 -13.02
N HIS A 238 10.47 2.17 -12.60
CA HIS A 238 11.50 1.98 -11.57
C HIS A 238 12.86 2.55 -12.03
N PRO A 239 13.54 3.38 -11.22
CA PRO A 239 14.76 4.09 -11.64
C PRO A 239 15.83 3.19 -12.26
N ARG A 240 16.06 2.01 -11.67
CA ARG A 240 17.04 1.00 -12.15
C ARG A 240 16.83 0.59 -13.61
N VAL A 241 15.59 0.57 -14.10
CA VAL A 241 15.26 0.10 -15.45
C VAL A 241 14.80 1.22 -16.38
N ARG A 242 14.71 2.47 -15.90
CA ARG A 242 14.10 3.59 -16.63
C ARG A 242 14.70 3.77 -18.01
N SER A 243 16.01 3.98 -18.12
CA SER A 243 16.68 4.20 -19.41
C SER A 243 16.46 3.03 -20.37
N LYS A 244 16.58 1.78 -19.88
CA LYS A 244 16.37 0.58 -20.70
C LYS A 244 14.93 0.47 -21.21
N VAL A 245 13.95 0.81 -20.38
CA VAL A 245 12.54 0.78 -20.74
C VAL A 245 12.22 1.87 -21.75
N LEU A 246 12.65 3.12 -21.52
CA LEU A 246 12.41 4.23 -22.45
C LEU A 246 13.02 3.95 -23.83
N THR A 247 14.28 3.49 -23.88
CA THR A 247 14.93 3.08 -25.15
C THR A 247 14.17 1.95 -25.85
N ARG A 248 13.69 0.93 -25.12
CA ARG A 248 12.95 -0.20 -25.70
C ARG A 248 11.65 0.22 -26.40
N TYR A 249 10.98 1.25 -25.88
CA TYR A 249 9.70 1.74 -26.41
C TYR A 249 9.84 3.01 -27.27
N GLY A 250 11.07 3.41 -27.62
CA GLY A 250 11.30 4.56 -28.50
C GLY A 250 10.95 5.91 -27.88
N ALA A 251 10.76 5.97 -26.56
CA ALA A 251 10.63 7.23 -25.84
C ALA A 251 12.03 7.80 -25.61
N ALA A 252 12.28 9.04 -26.05
CA ALA A 252 13.55 9.71 -25.82
C ALA A 252 13.86 9.78 -24.31
N VAL A 253 15.14 9.57 -23.96
CA VAL A 253 15.67 9.64 -22.58
C VAL A 253 15.78 11.08 -22.11
#